data_AF-A0A930KZZ5-F1
#
_entry.id   AF-A0A930KZZ5-F1
#
_cell.length_a   1.000
_cell.length_b   1.000
_cell.length_c   1.000
_cell.angle_alpha   90.00
_cell.angle_beta   90.00
_cell.angle_gamma   90.00
#
_symmetry.space_group_name_H-M   'P 1'
#
loop_
_entity.id
_entity.type
_entity.pdbx_description
1 polymer ?
#
loop_
_entity_poly.entity_id
_entity_poly.type
_entity_poly.pdbx_seq_one_letter_code
_entity_poly.pdbx_strand_id
1 'polypeptide(L)'
;MHNNTVQTGIPVRILTDERSPMHPDIFYPSETNGADIQNLLSKDVGAVFKKVWDAPEHSLETLERLAYEIAGLHVKEEDSDSAVVHTHLRAFWLDTAMTMIQRDEEAFHSKAQARCLIYLIGAGRTSGRARRECLQLALSSISVWQKAERQHLV
;
A
#
# COMPACT_ATOMS: atom_id res chain seq x y z
N MET A 1 -45.77 -55.54 -13.93
CA MET A 1 -46.81 -54.72 -14.58
C MET A 1 -46.25 -53.32 -14.72
N HIS A 2 -46.24 -52.81 -15.95
CA HIS A 2 -45.83 -51.46 -16.33
C HIS A 2 -46.77 -50.41 -15.69
N ASN A 3 -46.34 -49.20 -15.35
CA ASN A 3 -46.22 -48.00 -16.21
C ASN A 3 -45.89 -46.83 -15.24
N ASN A 4 -45.29 -45.69 -15.54
CA ASN A 4 -44.89 -45.03 -16.77
C ASN A 4 -44.11 -43.77 -16.33
N THR A 5 -42.97 -43.47 -16.93
CA THR A 5 -42.67 -42.08 -17.28
C THR A 5 -41.84 -42.04 -18.54
N VAL A 6 -42.41 -41.41 -19.57
CA VAL A 6 -41.87 -41.25 -20.91
C VAL A 6 -40.97 -40.02 -20.97
N GLN A 7 -39.85 -40.24 -21.66
CA GLN A 7 -38.90 -39.33 -22.31
C GLN A 7 -39.35 -37.89 -22.57
N THR A 8 -38.42 -36.95 -22.35
CA THR A 8 -37.81 -36.21 -23.47
C THR A 8 -36.33 -35.96 -23.17
N GLY A 9 -35.47 -36.60 -23.98
CA GLY A 9 -34.07 -36.26 -24.05
C GLY A 9 -33.89 -35.04 -24.94
N ILE A 10 -33.26 -34.00 -24.39
CA ILE A 10 -32.50 -33.02 -25.18
C ILE A 10 -31.20 -32.79 -24.41
N PRO A 11 -30.02 -33.01 -25.02
CA PRO A 11 -28.75 -32.72 -24.39
C PRO A 11 -28.66 -31.21 -24.16
N VAL A 12 -28.33 -30.80 -22.94
CA VAL A 12 -27.99 -29.41 -22.62
C VAL A 12 -26.71 -29.09 -23.40
N ARG A 13 -26.88 -28.52 -24.59
CA ARG A 13 -25.80 -27.85 -25.31
C ARG A 13 -25.39 -26.67 -24.44
N ILE A 14 -24.22 -26.78 -23.83
CA ILE A 14 -23.47 -25.64 -23.32
C ILE A 14 -23.23 -24.75 -24.54
N LEU A 15 -24.08 -23.75 -24.73
CA LEU A 15 -23.77 -22.62 -25.58
C LEU A 15 -22.65 -21.87 -24.85
N THR A 16 -21.42 -22.13 -25.28
CA THR A 16 -20.30 -21.23 -25.07
C THR A 16 -20.64 -19.90 -25.74
N ASP A 17 -21.31 -19.02 -25.00
CA ASP A 17 -21.34 -17.60 -25.33
C ASP A 17 -19.99 -17.03 -24.90
N GLU A 18 -19.07 -16.97 -25.87
CA GLU A 18 -17.79 -16.29 -25.75
C GLU A 18 -17.97 -14.76 -25.75
N ARG A 19 -18.73 -14.22 -24.80
CA ARG A 19 -18.78 -12.78 -24.56
C ARG A 19 -18.75 -12.43 -23.08
N SER A 20 -17.51 -12.24 -22.66
CA SER A 20 -17.05 -11.43 -21.53
C SER A 20 -17.33 -12.04 -20.15
N PRO A 21 -16.34 -12.68 -19.51
CA PRO A 21 -16.33 -12.66 -18.07
C PRO A 21 -16.21 -11.19 -17.67
N MET A 22 -17.27 -10.62 -17.08
CA MET A 22 -17.07 -9.63 -16.03
C MET A 22 -16.37 -10.36 -14.89
N HIS A 23 -15.08 -10.61 -15.07
CA HIS A 23 -14.17 -10.62 -13.95
C HIS A 23 -14.24 -9.18 -13.45
N PRO A 24 -14.67 -8.90 -12.21
CA PRO A 24 -14.09 -7.76 -11.58
C PRO A 24 -12.60 -8.09 -11.58
N ASP A 25 -11.84 -7.36 -12.40
CA ASP A 25 -10.43 -7.13 -12.17
C ASP A 25 -10.33 -6.49 -10.78
N ILE A 26 -10.54 -7.30 -9.75
CA ILE A 26 -10.01 -7.05 -8.42
C ILE A 26 -8.53 -7.21 -8.66
N PHE A 27 -7.91 -6.10 -9.07
CA PHE A 27 -6.50 -5.96 -9.28
C PHE A 27 -5.82 -6.30 -7.95
N TYR A 28 -5.53 -7.58 -7.76
CA TYR A 28 -4.75 -8.10 -6.66
C TYR A 28 -3.47 -8.61 -7.33
N PRO A 29 -2.43 -7.78 -7.44
CA PRO A 29 -1.15 -8.31 -7.78
C PRO A 29 -0.74 -9.18 -6.58
N SER A 30 -0.49 -10.47 -6.85
CA SER A 30 0.21 -11.38 -5.92
C SER A 30 1.57 -10.84 -5.47
N GLU A 31 2.02 -9.74 -6.10
CA GLU A 31 3.18 -8.93 -5.81
C GLU A 31 2.74 -7.47 -5.69
N THR A 32 2.08 -7.08 -4.59
CA THR A 32 1.81 -5.64 -4.36
C THR A 32 3.16 -4.94 -4.24
N ASN A 33 3.54 -4.23 -5.29
CA ASN A 33 4.84 -3.57 -5.37
C ASN A 33 4.73 -2.15 -4.80
N GLY A 34 5.86 -1.55 -4.43
CA GLY A 34 5.86 -0.21 -3.85
C GLY A 34 5.22 0.86 -4.75
N ALA A 35 5.14 0.64 -6.07
CA ALA A 35 4.52 1.57 -7.01
C ALA A 35 2.98 1.54 -6.91
N ASP A 36 2.39 0.36 -6.70
CA ASP A 36 0.94 0.23 -6.49
C ASP A 36 0.51 1.00 -5.24
N ILE A 37 1.24 0.85 -4.14
CA ILE A 37 0.96 1.57 -2.89
C ILE A 37 1.19 3.06 -3.06
N GLN A 38 2.25 3.48 -3.77
CA GLN A 38 2.50 4.89 -4.09
C GLN A 38 1.29 5.54 -4.79
N ASN A 39 0.68 4.85 -5.75
CA ASN A 39 -0.47 5.37 -6.50
C ASN A 39 -1.74 5.52 -5.65
N LEU A 40 -1.82 4.79 -4.53
CA LEU A 40 -2.91 4.92 -3.56
C LEU A 40 -2.68 6.08 -2.58
N LEU A 41 -1.49 6.66 -2.52
CA LEU A 41 -1.15 7.76 -1.61
C LEU A 41 -1.26 9.11 -2.31
N SER A 42 -1.41 10.19 -1.53
CA SER A 42 -1.31 11.55 -2.09
C SER A 42 0.05 11.72 -2.76
N LYS A 43 0.12 12.40 -3.90
CA LYS A 43 1.34 12.57 -4.72
C LYS A 43 2.63 12.77 -3.89
N ASP A 44 2.60 13.70 -2.94
CA ASP A 44 3.77 14.03 -2.13
C ASP A 44 4.16 12.90 -1.17
N VAL A 45 3.20 12.31 -0.46
CA VAL A 45 3.45 11.15 0.44
C VAL A 45 3.86 9.91 -0.35
N GLY A 46 3.21 9.65 -1.50
CA GLY A 46 3.50 8.50 -2.35
C GLY A 46 4.92 8.54 -2.92
N ALA A 47 5.41 9.71 -3.32
CA ALA A 47 6.78 9.86 -3.80
C ALA A 47 7.81 9.53 -2.71
N VAL A 48 7.61 10.03 -1.49
CA VAL A 48 8.49 9.73 -0.34
C VAL A 48 8.38 8.27 0.06
N PHE A 49 7.17 7.71 0.08
CA PHE A 49 6.93 6.28 0.33
C PHE A 49 7.73 5.41 -0.63
N LYS A 50 7.70 5.69 -1.93
CA LYS A 50 8.43 4.89 -2.92
C LYS A 50 9.94 4.94 -2.69
N LYS A 51 10.50 6.10 -2.33
CA LYS A 51 11.93 6.21 -2.00
C LYS A 51 12.31 5.40 -0.76
N VAL A 52 11.46 5.39 0.28
CA VAL A 52 11.67 4.55 1.47
C VAL A 52 11.50 3.06 1.13
N TRP A 53 10.56 2.73 0.24
CA TRP A 53 10.31 1.37 -0.20
C TRP A 53 11.50 0.82 -0.98
N ASP A 54 11.97 1.58 -1.95
CA ASP A 54 13.06 1.17 -2.84
C ASP A 54 14.39 1.14 -2.12
N ALA A 55 14.61 2.14 -1.23
CA ALA A 55 15.83 2.47 -0.49
C ALA A 55 17.02 1.51 -0.75
N PRO A 56 17.61 1.53 -1.97
CA PRO A 56 18.56 0.51 -2.40
C PRO A 56 19.96 0.75 -1.85
N GLU A 57 20.20 1.92 -1.27
CA GLU A 57 21.48 2.37 -0.74
C GLU A 57 21.23 2.98 0.65
N HIS A 58 21.43 2.15 1.68
CA HIS A 58 21.28 2.45 3.10
C HIS A 58 22.31 3.47 3.64
N SER A 59 22.77 4.40 2.80
CA SER A 59 23.71 5.43 3.22
C SER A 59 23.03 6.41 4.18
N LEU A 60 23.81 6.90 5.15
CA LEU A 60 23.33 7.91 6.08
C LEU A 60 22.85 9.17 5.36
N GLU A 61 23.50 9.55 4.26
CA GLU A 61 23.09 10.69 3.43
C GLU A 61 21.69 10.47 2.84
N THR A 62 21.40 9.28 2.31
CA THR A 62 20.07 8.92 1.80
C THR A 62 19.02 9.01 2.90
N LEU A 63 19.32 8.48 4.09
CA LEU A 63 18.40 8.54 5.23
C LEU A 63 18.18 9.98 5.73
N GLU A 64 19.21 10.82 5.73
CA GLU A 64 19.11 12.25 6.09
C GLU A 64 18.24 13.02 5.08
N ARG A 65 18.39 12.74 3.78
CA ARG A 65 17.55 13.31 2.73
C ARG A 65 16.09 12.88 2.89
N LEU A 66 15.84 11.60 3.16
CA LEU A 66 14.49 11.08 3.42
C LEU A 66 13.86 11.75 4.64
N ALA A 67 14.61 11.94 5.73
CA ALA A 67 14.12 12.66 6.91
C ALA A 67 13.72 14.10 6.57
N TYR A 68 14.52 14.80 5.76
CA TYR A 68 14.20 16.16 5.31
C TYR A 68 12.91 16.19 4.47
N GLU A 69 12.75 15.24 3.54
CA GLU A 69 11.54 15.15 2.71
C GLU A 69 10.29 14.87 3.54
N ILE A 70 10.36 13.95 4.51
CA ILE A 70 9.24 13.66 5.43
C ILE A 70 8.91 14.88 6.30
N ALA A 71 9.92 15.61 6.79
CA ALA A 71 9.70 16.84 7.54
C ALA A 71 8.96 17.89 6.68
N GLY A 72 9.31 18.00 5.40
CA GLY A 72 8.65 18.88 4.43
C GLY A 72 7.18 18.55 4.15
N LEU A 73 6.74 17.30 4.35
CA LEU A 73 5.33 16.90 4.18
C LEU A 73 4.37 17.55 5.21
N HIS A 74 4.90 18.12 6.29
CA HIS A 74 4.11 18.83 7.30
C HIS A 74 3.66 20.23 6.84
N VAL A 75 4.28 20.80 5.80
CA VAL A 75 4.13 22.22 5.45
C VAL A 75 3.02 22.46 4.40
N LYS A 76 2.51 21.41 3.75
CA LYS A 76 1.49 21.54 2.69
C LYS A 76 0.10 21.15 3.20
N GLU A 77 -0.74 22.14 3.49
CA GLU A 77 -2.18 22.00 3.72
C GLU A 77 -2.96 22.56 2.53
N GLU A 78 -3.08 21.80 1.43
CA GLU A 78 -4.13 21.96 0.40
C GLU A 78 -4.30 20.58 -0.26
N ASP A 79 -5.46 20.06 -0.66
CA ASP A 79 -6.88 20.38 -0.51
C ASP A 79 -7.65 19.16 -1.09
N SER A 80 -8.97 19.15 -0.88
CA SER A 80 -10.00 18.69 -1.82
C SER A 80 -10.73 17.36 -1.56
N ASP A 81 -12.05 17.54 -1.44
CA ASP A 81 -13.11 16.70 -0.88
C ASP A 81 -13.77 15.73 -1.90
N SER A 82 -13.07 15.41 -3.01
CA SER A 82 -13.72 14.82 -4.21
C SER A 82 -13.77 13.27 -4.28
N ALA A 83 -13.43 12.52 -3.22
CA ALA A 83 -12.99 11.11 -3.38
C ALA A 83 -13.86 9.99 -2.78
N VAL A 84 -15.04 10.24 -2.21
CA VAL A 84 -15.70 9.33 -1.23
C VAL A 84 -15.88 7.85 -1.64
N VAL A 85 -16.19 7.53 -2.91
CA VAL A 85 -16.33 6.12 -3.36
C VAL A 85 -14.96 5.48 -3.64
N HIS A 86 -14.03 6.23 -4.23
CA HIS A 86 -12.64 5.80 -4.33
C HIS A 86 -11.99 5.65 -2.94
N THR A 87 -12.45 6.40 -1.92
CA THR A 87 -11.91 6.36 -0.56
C THR A 87 -12.08 5.02 0.13
N HIS A 88 -13.20 4.30 -0.04
CA HIS A 88 -13.42 3.02 0.64
C HIS A 88 -12.53 1.91 0.08
N LEU A 89 -12.49 1.77 -1.24
CA LEU A 89 -11.63 0.80 -1.91
C LEU A 89 -10.15 1.15 -1.67
N ARG A 90 -9.79 2.43 -1.77
CA ARG A 90 -8.45 2.93 -1.41
C ARG A 90 -8.09 2.61 0.05
N ALA A 91 -9.00 2.82 1.00
CA ALA A 91 -8.77 2.52 2.41
C ALA A 91 -8.53 1.03 2.62
N PHE A 92 -9.34 0.17 2.01
CA PHE A 92 -9.17 -1.29 2.05
C PHE A 92 -7.80 -1.73 1.51
N TRP A 93 -7.36 -1.17 0.38
CA TRP A 93 -6.05 -1.49 -0.20
C TRP A 93 -4.90 -1.00 0.67
N LEU A 94 -5.02 0.18 1.28
CA LEU A 94 -4.00 0.69 2.19
C LEU A 94 -3.94 -0.10 3.51
N ASP A 95 -5.08 -0.58 4.03
CA ASP A 95 -5.11 -1.51 5.17
C ASP A 95 -4.42 -2.83 4.84
N THR A 96 -4.73 -3.38 3.66
CA THR A 96 -4.09 -4.60 3.14
C THR A 96 -2.57 -4.43 3.04
N ALA A 97 -2.11 -3.30 2.48
CA ALA A 97 -0.69 -2.97 2.38
C ALA A 97 -0.02 -2.88 3.75
N MET A 98 -0.66 -2.25 4.74
CA MET A 98 -0.15 -2.20 6.12
C MET A 98 -0.01 -3.60 6.72
N THR A 99 -1.02 -4.45 6.58
CA THR A 99 -0.98 -5.84 7.08
C THR A 99 0.12 -6.65 6.40
N MET A 100 0.31 -6.49 5.08
CA MET A 100 1.40 -7.14 4.35
C MET A 100 2.77 -6.70 4.86
N ILE A 101 3.00 -5.38 5.00
CA ILE A 101 4.27 -4.84 5.51
C ILE A 101 4.55 -5.34 6.94
N GLN A 102 3.52 -5.46 7.78
CA GLN A 102 3.65 -5.98 9.13
C GLN A 102 3.97 -7.47 9.16
N ARG A 103 3.30 -8.26 8.32
CA ARG A 103 3.51 -9.71 8.23
C ARG A 103 4.91 -10.04 7.70
N ASP A 104 5.32 -9.32 6.67
CA ASP A 104 6.56 -9.58 5.93
C ASP A 104 7.66 -8.58 6.35
N GLU A 105 7.68 -8.16 7.62
CA GLU A 105 8.64 -7.17 8.16
C GLU A 105 10.10 -7.57 7.87
N GLU A 106 10.40 -8.87 7.84
CA GLU A 106 11.72 -9.43 7.57
C GLU A 106 12.16 -9.33 6.09
N ALA A 107 11.23 -9.07 5.17
CA ALA A 107 11.54 -8.84 3.76
C ALA A 107 12.08 -7.42 3.49
N PHE A 108 11.99 -6.53 4.49
CA PHE A 108 12.55 -5.19 4.45
C PHE A 108 13.95 -5.16 5.07
N HIS A 109 14.74 -4.14 4.73
CA HIS A 109 16.09 -3.97 5.27
C HIS A 109 16.12 -3.87 6.79
N SER A 110 15.10 -3.23 7.38
CA SER A 110 14.98 -3.16 8.81
C SER A 110 13.54 -3.00 9.27
N LYS A 111 13.30 -3.36 10.54
CA LYS A 111 12.07 -3.04 11.25
C LYS A 111 11.73 -1.54 11.22
N ALA A 112 12.77 -0.70 11.21
CA ALA A 112 12.60 0.74 11.12
C ALA A 112 12.10 1.19 9.75
N GLN A 113 12.55 0.56 8.66
CA GLN A 113 12.02 0.78 7.32
C GLN A 113 10.54 0.39 7.24
N ALA A 114 10.18 -0.84 7.66
CA ALA A 114 8.80 -1.32 7.63
C ALA A 114 7.85 -0.40 8.43
N ARG A 115 8.26 0.00 9.64
CA ARG A 115 7.50 0.97 10.46
C ARG A 115 7.35 2.33 9.77
N CYS A 116 8.42 2.84 9.16
CA CYS A 116 8.36 4.09 8.41
C CYS A 116 7.30 4.02 7.29
N LEU A 117 7.30 2.93 6.50
CA LEU A 117 6.33 2.70 5.43
C LEU A 117 4.89 2.66 5.95
N ILE A 118 4.63 1.95 7.06
CA ILE A 118 3.32 1.90 7.72
C ILE A 118 2.85 3.30 8.12
N TYR A 119 3.73 4.11 8.71
CA TYR A 119 3.38 5.46 9.14
C TYR A 119 3.17 6.42 7.95
N LEU A 120 3.92 6.25 6.84
CA LEU A 120 3.66 6.99 5.60
C LEU A 120 2.31 6.63 4.99
N ILE A 121 1.91 5.35 5.04
CA ILE A 121 0.55 4.95 4.67
C ILE A 121 -0.49 5.63 5.57
N GLY A 122 -0.27 5.61 6.90
CA GLY A 122 -1.12 6.33 7.86
C GLY A 122 -1.26 7.83 7.55
N ALA A 123 -0.15 8.48 7.21
CA ALA A 123 -0.14 9.90 6.84
C ALA A 123 -0.90 10.18 5.53
N GLY A 124 -0.83 9.27 4.55
CA GLY A 124 -1.58 9.39 3.29
C GLY A 124 -3.08 9.13 3.44
N ARG A 125 -3.52 8.48 4.53
CA ARG A 125 -4.93 8.21 4.85
C ARG A 125 -5.59 9.28 5.70
N THR A 126 -4.80 10.10 6.36
CA THR A 126 -5.28 11.04 7.38
C THR A 126 -5.02 12.48 6.95
N SER A 127 -5.65 13.41 7.67
CA SER A 127 -5.46 14.85 7.50
C SER A 127 -5.24 15.52 8.87
N GLY A 128 -4.85 16.80 8.86
CA GLY A 128 -4.69 17.61 10.06
C GLY A 128 -3.78 16.95 11.12
N ARG A 129 -4.27 16.86 12.36
CA ARG A 129 -3.50 16.34 13.50
C ARG A 129 -3.06 14.89 13.32
N ALA A 130 -3.95 14.01 12.89
CA ALA A 130 -3.64 12.59 12.73
C ALA A 130 -2.55 12.37 11.67
N ARG A 131 -2.58 13.16 10.59
CA ARG A 131 -1.51 13.15 9.58
C ARG A 131 -0.17 13.57 10.16
N ARG A 132 -0.15 14.66 10.94
CA ARG A 132 1.07 15.12 11.61
C ARG A 132 1.65 14.08 12.57
N GLU A 133 0.80 13.42 13.35
CA GLU A 133 1.22 12.33 14.25
C GLU A 133 1.84 11.17 13.46
N CYS A 134 1.21 10.75 12.36
CA CYS A 134 1.78 9.72 11.48
C CYS A 134 3.14 10.14 10.90
N LEU A 135 3.27 11.37 10.40
CA LEU A 135 4.54 11.88 9.86
C LEU A 135 5.64 11.98 10.93
N GLN A 136 5.31 12.35 12.18
CA GLN A 136 6.27 12.34 13.28
C GLN A 136 6.75 10.93 13.64
N LEU A 137 5.85 9.94 13.59
CA LEU A 137 6.21 8.53 13.81
C LEU A 137 7.07 7.98 12.66
N ALA A 138 6.79 8.39 11.41
CA ALA A 138 7.64 8.09 10.26
C ALA A 138 9.06 8.67 10.44
N LEU A 139 9.18 9.94 10.85
CA LEU A 139 10.46 10.58 11.17
C LEU A 139 11.21 9.86 12.29
N SER A 140 10.50 9.49 13.36
CA SER A 140 11.09 8.75 14.48
C SER A 140 11.65 7.39 14.01
N SER A 141 10.96 6.73 13.08
CA SER A 141 11.42 5.46 12.49
C SER A 141 12.68 5.65 11.64
N ILE A 142 12.75 6.69 10.80
CA ILE A 142 13.99 7.04 10.08
C ILE A 142 15.14 7.36 11.05
N SER A 143 14.89 8.10 12.12
CA SER A 143 15.92 8.38 13.12
C SER A 143 16.46 7.13 13.83
N VAL A 144 15.58 6.14 14.10
CA VAL A 144 16.02 4.83 14.63
C VAL A 144 16.88 4.10 13.60
N TRP A 145 16.48 4.12 12.32
CA TRP A 145 17.25 3.53 11.24
C TRP A 145 18.65 4.16 11.13
N GLN A 146 18.74 5.49 11.08
CA GLN A 146 20.01 6.22 11.05
C GLN A 146 20.93 5.86 12.20
N LYS A 147 20.40 5.69 13.41
CA LYS A 147 21.19 5.29 14.57
C LYS A 147 21.80 3.90 14.39
N ALA A 148 21.03 2.95 13.84
CA ALA A 148 21.53 1.61 13.55
C ALA A 148 22.64 1.66 12.48
N GLU A 149 22.43 2.39 11.38
CA GLU A 149 23.45 2.52 10.32
C GLU A 149 24.74 3.18 10.84
N ARG A 150 24.64 4.19 11.73
CA ARG A 150 25.82 4.80 12.37
C ARG A 150 26.60 3.83 13.24
N GLN A 151 25.93 2.87 13.90
CA GLN A 151 26.57 1.86 14.74
C GLN A 151 27.31 0.80 13.91
N HIS A 152 26.91 0.57 12.67
CA HIS A 152 27.59 -0.36 11.76
C HIS A 152 28.85 0.22 11.10
N LEU A 153 29.06 1.53 11.17
CA LEU A 153 30.21 2.23 10.59
C LEU A 153 31.38 2.46 11.58
N VAL A 154 31.23 2.06 12.85
CA VAL A 154 32.23 2.19 13.93
C VAL A 154 32.81 0.82 14.27
#